data_AF-A0A5J4SSQ4-F1
#
_entry.id   AF-A0A5J4SSQ4-F1
#
_cell.length_a   1.000
_cell.length_b   1.000
_cell.length_c   1.000
_cell.angle_alpha   90.00
_cell.angle_beta   90.00
_cell.angle_gamma   90.00
#
_symmetry.space_group_name_H-M   'P 1'
#
loop_
_entity.id
_entity.type
_entity.pdbx_description
1 polymer ?
#
loop_
_entity_poly.entity_id
_entity_poly.type
_entity_poly.pdbx_seq_one_letter_code
_entity_poly.pdbx_strand_id
1 'polypeptide(L)'
;MRKVIFSSTIPKISIDNLPEDTLVIVHEMYDKPCIDRLTVEWQKFKAAYSEYETSQYVVVGANRMISPSNRCDMVNDFMQVMTKTIPKISIDTAPFIGEPWRLWYHYSLVFGEWLGVDYSYPVEGEWKKWFYYDENTCRLSGENLPLFIKNTESDLIRLTTEFLFYVPNEMDTEYYEETKKIIFEKFDTPKLLTNMLLKYCNKHFGLDIDFDSYLSNKSYKVPDFGVYRYLVEENKRRMNIYNCFTHENL
;
A
#
# COMPACT_ATOMS: atom_id res chain seq x y z
N MET A 1 -14.33 -16.37 11.23
CA MET A 1 -12.84 -16.41 11.21
C MET A 1 -12.30 -15.00 11.01
N ARG A 2 -11.14 -14.63 11.59
CA ARG A 2 -10.47 -13.32 11.35
C ARG A 2 -9.17 -13.53 10.60
N LYS A 3 -9.00 -13.01 9.38
CA LYS A 3 -7.80 -13.27 8.57
C LYS A 3 -7.53 -12.17 7.55
N VAL A 4 -6.27 -11.92 7.22
CA VAL A 4 -5.87 -11.09 6.07
C VAL A 4 -5.27 -12.00 4.99
N ILE A 5 -5.65 -11.81 3.73
CA ILE A 5 -5.18 -12.58 2.59
C ILE A 5 -4.69 -11.62 1.52
N PHE A 6 -3.41 -11.72 1.17
CA PHE A 6 -2.84 -11.01 0.04
C PHE A 6 -2.57 -12.01 -1.07
N SER A 7 -3.16 -11.81 -2.25
CA SER A 7 -3.04 -12.79 -3.33
C SER A 7 -2.73 -12.13 -4.66
N SER A 8 -1.91 -12.76 -5.48
CA SER A 8 -1.69 -12.40 -6.87
C SER A 8 -2.96 -12.44 -7.72
N THR A 9 -3.96 -13.27 -7.36
CA THR A 9 -5.21 -13.43 -8.12
C THR A 9 -6.42 -13.74 -7.23
N ILE A 10 -7.51 -12.96 -7.32
CA ILE A 10 -8.74 -13.23 -6.55
C ILE A 10 -9.53 -14.48 -7.01
N PRO A 11 -9.70 -14.77 -8.31
CA PRO A 11 -10.58 -15.86 -8.73
C PRO A 11 -10.20 -17.24 -8.21
N LYS A 12 -8.94 -17.42 -7.77
CA LYS A 12 -8.44 -18.69 -7.21
C LYS A 12 -8.63 -18.83 -5.70
N ILE A 13 -9.09 -17.78 -5.02
CA ILE A 13 -9.27 -17.81 -3.57
C ILE A 13 -10.57 -18.55 -3.26
N SER A 14 -10.42 -19.74 -2.69
CA SER A 14 -11.48 -20.49 -2.02
C SER A 14 -11.27 -20.43 -0.52
N ILE A 15 -12.34 -20.21 0.24
CA ILE A 15 -12.31 -20.24 1.70
C ILE A 15 -13.30 -21.30 2.16
N ASP A 16 -12.78 -22.39 2.69
CA ASP A 16 -13.60 -23.48 3.22
C ASP A 16 -14.23 -23.09 4.56
N ASN A 17 -15.36 -23.72 4.88
CA ASN A 17 -16.04 -23.61 6.18
C ASN A 17 -16.52 -22.20 6.57
N LEU A 18 -16.95 -21.39 5.59
CA LEU A 18 -17.64 -20.13 5.87
C LEU A 18 -19.07 -20.38 6.38
N PRO A 19 -19.57 -19.63 7.38
CA PRO A 19 -21.00 -19.62 7.73
C PRO A 19 -21.91 -19.36 6.53
N GLU A 20 -23.11 -19.93 6.52
CA GLU A 20 -24.07 -19.77 5.41
C GLU A 20 -24.48 -18.32 5.15
N ASP A 21 -24.58 -17.53 6.22
CA ASP A 21 -24.97 -16.12 6.20
C ASP A 21 -23.79 -15.16 5.98
N THR A 22 -22.62 -15.65 5.56
CA THR A 22 -21.45 -14.81 5.26
C THR A 22 -21.76 -13.82 4.14
N LEU A 23 -21.44 -12.55 4.35
CA LEU A 23 -21.54 -11.52 3.32
C LEU A 23 -20.17 -11.26 2.67
N VAL A 24 -20.11 -11.40 1.35
CA VAL A 24 -18.94 -11.05 0.54
C VAL A 24 -19.15 -9.66 -0.05
N ILE A 25 -18.25 -8.73 0.26
CA ILE A 25 -18.28 -7.34 -0.20
C ILE A 25 -17.10 -7.16 -1.15
N VAL A 26 -17.36 -6.78 -2.40
CA VAL A 26 -16.33 -6.68 -3.45
C VAL A 26 -16.32 -5.28 -4.03
N HIS A 27 -15.13 -4.66 -4.09
CA HIS A 27 -14.96 -3.40 -4.81
C HIS A 27 -15.04 -3.65 -6.32
N GLU A 28 -15.73 -2.78 -7.05
CA GLU A 28 -16.12 -2.99 -8.45
C GLU A 28 -14.93 -3.16 -9.42
N MET A 29 -13.75 -2.69 -9.04
CA MET A 29 -12.50 -2.85 -9.81
C MET A 29 -11.82 -4.22 -9.66
N TYR A 30 -12.29 -5.07 -8.76
CA TYR A 30 -11.71 -6.38 -8.50
C TYR A 30 -12.61 -7.49 -9.03
N ASP A 31 -11.98 -8.59 -9.44
CA ASP A 31 -12.71 -9.81 -9.75
C ASP A 31 -13.42 -10.34 -8.49
N LYS A 32 -14.52 -11.05 -8.70
CA LYS A 32 -15.24 -11.71 -7.60
C LYS A 32 -14.45 -12.96 -7.17
N PRO A 33 -14.31 -13.22 -5.86
CA PRO A 33 -13.71 -14.46 -5.38
C PRO A 33 -14.64 -15.64 -5.69
N CYS A 34 -14.07 -16.85 -5.77
CA CYS A 34 -14.84 -18.08 -5.94
C CYS A 34 -15.41 -18.55 -4.58
N ILE A 35 -16.26 -17.70 -3.98
CA ILE A 35 -16.92 -17.96 -2.70
C ILE A 35 -18.42 -18.05 -2.95
N ASP A 36 -19.01 -19.21 -2.64
CA ASP A 36 -20.44 -19.48 -2.84
C ASP A 36 -21.30 -18.86 -1.72
N ARG A 37 -21.31 -17.53 -1.63
CA ARG A 37 -22.04 -16.76 -0.61
C ARG A 37 -22.64 -15.50 -1.21
N LEU A 38 -23.56 -14.86 -0.48
CA LEU A 38 -24.15 -13.60 -0.90
C LEU A 38 -23.05 -12.58 -1.17
N THR A 39 -22.94 -12.16 -2.43
CA THR A 39 -21.90 -11.23 -2.88
C THR A 39 -22.53 -9.90 -3.30
N VAL A 40 -22.04 -8.82 -2.71
CA VAL A 40 -22.53 -7.45 -2.91
C VAL A 40 -21.38 -6.56 -3.35
N GLU A 41 -21.65 -5.67 -4.30
CA GLU A 41 -20.70 -4.64 -4.73
C GLU A 41 -20.57 -3.55 -3.66
N TRP A 42 -19.37 -2.99 -3.50
CA TRP A 42 -19.07 -1.99 -2.47
C TRP A 42 -20.04 -0.80 -2.46
N GLN A 43 -20.39 -0.23 -3.62
CA GLN A 43 -21.33 0.89 -3.69
C GLN A 43 -22.74 0.51 -3.22
N LYS A 44 -23.20 -0.72 -3.51
CA LYS A 44 -24.49 -1.23 -3.04
C LYS A 44 -24.46 -1.46 -1.53
N PHE A 45 -23.40 -2.07 -1.03
CA PHE A 45 -23.21 -2.24 0.42
C PHE A 45 -23.18 -0.88 1.13
N LYS A 46 -22.43 0.09 0.61
CA LYS A 46 -22.35 1.45 1.18
C LYS A 46 -23.71 2.15 1.25
N ALA A 47 -24.64 1.85 0.35
CA ALA A 47 -25.98 2.43 0.37
C ALA A 47 -26.92 1.79 1.41
N ALA A 48 -26.66 0.54 1.82
CA ALA A 48 -27.59 -0.27 2.62
C ALA A 48 -26.88 -1.06 3.74
N TYR A 49 -25.70 -0.64 4.20
CA TYR A 49 -24.85 -1.44 5.10
C TYR A 49 -25.54 -1.82 6.42
N SER A 50 -26.47 -1.00 6.90
CA SER A 50 -27.26 -1.25 8.11
C SER A 50 -28.36 -2.30 7.93
N GLU A 51 -28.69 -2.68 6.69
CA GLU A 51 -29.75 -3.64 6.37
C GLU A 51 -29.21 -5.08 6.32
N TYR A 52 -27.89 -5.25 6.30
CA TYR A 52 -27.27 -6.57 6.25
C TYR A 52 -27.02 -7.13 7.65
N GLU A 53 -27.69 -8.23 7.97
CA GLU A 53 -27.39 -9.07 9.13
C GLU A 53 -26.52 -10.25 8.67
N THR A 54 -25.32 -10.37 9.25
CA THR A 54 -24.38 -11.44 8.90
C THR A 54 -23.49 -11.81 10.09
N SER A 55 -23.17 -13.09 10.21
CA SER A 55 -22.20 -13.60 11.17
C SER A 55 -20.75 -13.39 10.76
N GLN A 56 -20.47 -13.07 9.48
CA GLN A 56 -19.10 -12.89 8.98
C GLN A 56 -19.04 -12.05 7.71
N TYR A 57 -18.04 -11.17 7.63
CA TYR A 57 -17.73 -10.42 6.41
C TYR A 57 -16.50 -10.97 5.68
N VAL A 58 -16.55 -10.99 4.35
CA VAL A 58 -15.37 -11.11 3.48
C VAL A 58 -15.28 -9.83 2.67
N VAL A 59 -14.19 -9.08 2.82
CA VAL A 59 -14.01 -7.77 2.18
C VAL A 59 -12.89 -7.88 1.15
N VAL A 60 -13.22 -7.65 -0.13
CA VAL A 60 -12.30 -7.80 -1.26
C VAL A 60 -11.98 -6.45 -1.87
N GLY A 61 -10.71 -6.04 -1.80
CA GLY A 61 -10.25 -4.76 -2.37
C GLY A 61 -10.34 -3.59 -1.39
N ALA A 62 -10.09 -3.81 -0.10
CA ALA A 62 -10.18 -2.77 0.92
C ALA A 62 -9.27 -1.56 0.60
N ASN A 63 -8.13 -1.78 -0.08
CA ASN A 63 -7.24 -0.71 -0.53
C ASN A 63 -7.87 0.20 -1.61
N ARG A 64 -8.99 -0.17 -2.24
CA ARG A 64 -9.74 0.75 -3.11
C ARG A 64 -11.02 1.28 -2.46
N MET A 65 -11.61 0.53 -1.53
CA MET A 65 -12.79 0.97 -0.77
C MET A 65 -12.48 2.15 0.14
N ILE A 66 -11.32 2.13 0.81
CA ILE A 66 -10.94 3.11 1.82
C ILE A 66 -9.75 3.95 1.33
N SER A 67 -9.93 5.27 1.37
CA SER A 67 -9.03 6.30 0.88
C SER A 67 -8.93 7.44 1.90
N PRO A 68 -7.89 8.29 1.84
CA PRO A 68 -7.80 9.46 2.71
C PRO A 68 -9.03 10.38 2.66
N SER A 69 -9.71 10.45 1.50
CA SER A 69 -10.89 11.31 1.31
C SER A 69 -12.19 10.75 1.89
N ASN A 70 -12.28 9.44 2.12
CA ASN A 70 -13.53 8.78 2.56
C ASN A 70 -13.37 7.94 3.83
N ARG A 71 -12.18 7.92 4.46
CA ARG A 71 -11.90 7.11 5.66
C ARG A 71 -12.78 7.44 6.87
N CYS A 72 -13.47 8.56 6.87
CA CYS A 72 -14.41 8.99 7.92
C CYS A 72 -15.89 8.77 7.51
N ASP A 73 -16.15 8.10 6.38
CA ASP A 73 -17.52 7.73 6.01
C ASP A 73 -18.11 6.76 7.05
N MET A 74 -19.39 6.93 7.38
CA MET A 74 -20.08 6.10 8.38
C MET A 74 -20.02 4.59 8.09
N VAL A 75 -19.96 4.19 6.81
CA VAL A 75 -19.79 2.77 6.42
C VAL A 75 -18.48 2.18 6.96
N ASN A 76 -17.41 2.96 7.03
CA ASN A 76 -16.12 2.50 7.54
C ASN A 76 -16.16 2.36 9.07
N ASP A 77 -16.76 3.32 9.77
CA ASP A 77 -17.00 3.23 11.21
C ASP A 77 -17.91 2.04 11.56
N PHE A 78 -18.93 1.78 10.75
CA PHE A 78 -19.78 0.59 10.88
C PHE A 78 -18.96 -0.70 10.80
N MET A 79 -18.09 -0.80 9.78
CA MET A 79 -17.26 -1.99 9.54
C MET A 79 -16.14 -2.16 10.58
N GLN A 80 -15.55 -1.08 11.09
CA GLN A 80 -14.39 -1.15 12.00
C GLN A 80 -14.80 -1.15 13.48
N VAL A 81 -15.81 -0.36 13.84
CA VAL A 81 -16.19 -0.09 15.23
C VAL A 81 -17.50 -0.80 15.60
N MET A 82 -18.59 -0.53 14.89
CA MET A 82 -19.92 -1.02 15.30
C MET A 82 -20.03 -2.55 15.16
N THR A 83 -19.38 -3.11 14.14
CA THR A 83 -19.34 -4.56 13.90
C THR A 83 -18.01 -5.18 14.33
N LYS A 84 -17.26 -4.56 15.26
CA LYS A 84 -15.92 -5.04 15.67
C LYS A 84 -15.92 -6.50 16.14
N THR A 85 -17.01 -6.98 16.72
CA THR A 85 -17.16 -8.38 17.20
C THR A 85 -17.42 -9.37 16.07
N ILE A 86 -18.00 -8.92 14.95
CA ILE A 86 -18.27 -9.77 13.78
C ILE A 86 -16.93 -10.09 13.08
N PRO A 87 -16.54 -11.37 12.96
CA PRO A 87 -15.32 -11.78 12.28
C PRO A 87 -15.27 -11.27 10.83
N LYS A 88 -14.09 -10.85 10.38
CA LYS A 88 -13.88 -10.37 9.01
C LYS A 88 -12.68 -11.02 8.37
N ILE A 89 -12.76 -11.25 7.07
CA ILE A 89 -11.62 -11.63 6.22
C ILE A 89 -11.36 -10.47 5.26
N SER A 90 -10.13 -9.99 5.18
CA SER A 90 -9.73 -8.97 4.20
C SER A 90 -8.92 -9.64 3.10
N ILE A 91 -9.27 -9.41 1.83
CA ILE A 91 -8.63 -9.96 0.65
C ILE A 91 -8.21 -8.80 -0.26
N ASP A 92 -6.98 -8.79 -0.75
CA ASP A 92 -6.54 -7.80 -1.75
C ASP A 92 -5.45 -8.36 -2.66
N THR A 93 -5.45 -7.94 -3.93
CA THR A 93 -4.40 -8.26 -4.90
C THR A 93 -3.38 -7.15 -5.10
N ALA A 94 -3.67 -5.99 -4.54
CA ALA A 94 -2.91 -4.78 -4.69
C ALA A 94 -2.79 -4.03 -3.35
N PRO A 95 -2.46 -4.69 -2.22
CA PRO A 95 -2.42 -4.04 -0.91
C PRO A 95 -1.29 -2.98 -0.81
N PHE A 96 -0.28 -3.08 -1.67
CA PHE A 96 0.85 -2.15 -1.74
C PHE A 96 0.72 -1.10 -2.87
N ILE A 97 -0.43 -1.01 -3.54
CA ILE A 97 -0.68 0.08 -4.49
C ILE A 97 -0.99 1.36 -3.69
N GLY A 98 -0.13 2.36 -3.84
CA GLY A 98 -0.19 3.63 -3.11
C GLY A 98 0.79 3.67 -1.94
N GLU A 99 0.49 4.48 -0.93
CA GLU A 99 1.37 4.65 0.23
C GLU A 99 1.25 3.45 1.20
N PRO A 100 2.37 2.86 1.66
CA PRO A 100 2.35 1.66 2.51
C PRO A 100 1.52 1.73 3.78
N TRP A 101 1.27 2.92 4.34
CA TRP A 101 0.44 3.06 5.53
C TRP A 101 -1.01 2.60 5.34
N ARG A 102 -1.47 2.51 4.09
CA ARG A 102 -2.81 2.03 3.74
C ARG A 102 -3.02 0.55 4.07
N LEU A 103 -1.95 -0.21 4.27
CA LEU A 103 -2.02 -1.57 4.83
C LEU A 103 -2.83 -1.63 6.12
N TRP A 104 -2.84 -0.53 6.89
CA TRP A 104 -3.59 -0.41 8.12
C TRP A 104 -5.08 -0.70 7.96
N TYR A 105 -5.68 -0.37 6.81
CA TYR A 105 -7.11 -0.62 6.59
C TYR A 105 -7.45 -2.11 6.60
N HIS A 106 -6.58 -2.97 6.07
CA HIS A 106 -6.80 -4.41 6.07
C HIS A 106 -6.83 -4.97 7.50
N TYR A 107 -5.85 -4.60 8.31
CA TYR A 107 -5.73 -5.08 9.68
C TYR A 107 -6.77 -4.45 10.61
N SER A 108 -7.08 -3.17 10.46
CA SER A 108 -8.14 -2.53 11.25
C SER A 108 -9.51 -3.13 10.96
N LEU A 109 -9.85 -3.43 9.69
CA LEU A 109 -11.10 -4.12 9.38
C LEU A 109 -11.19 -5.48 10.09
N VAL A 110 -10.09 -6.24 10.11
CA VAL A 110 -10.08 -7.60 10.64
C VAL A 110 -9.95 -7.65 12.16
N PHE A 111 -9.17 -6.77 12.77
CA PHE A 111 -8.78 -6.83 14.19
C PHE A 111 -9.22 -5.61 15.01
N GLY A 112 -9.74 -4.56 14.37
CA GLY A 112 -10.12 -3.28 14.98
C GLY A 112 -8.94 -2.32 15.15
N GLU A 113 -7.79 -2.83 15.60
CA GLU A 113 -6.55 -2.08 15.83
C GLU A 113 -5.36 -2.72 15.09
N TRP A 114 -4.37 -1.92 14.73
CA TRP A 114 -3.09 -2.41 14.21
C TRP A 114 -1.95 -1.43 14.51
N LEU A 115 -0.71 -1.93 14.63
CA LEU A 115 0.46 -1.12 15.02
C LEU A 115 0.33 -0.40 16.37
N GLY A 116 -0.55 -0.89 17.25
CA GLY A 116 -0.82 -0.25 18.55
C GLY A 116 -1.66 1.03 18.46
N VAL A 117 -2.38 1.24 17.34
CA VAL A 117 -3.26 2.41 17.16
C VAL A 117 -4.62 2.02 16.56
N ASP A 118 -5.65 2.76 16.98
CA ASP A 118 -7.05 2.55 16.57
C ASP A 118 -7.45 3.32 15.30
N TYR A 119 -6.59 4.22 14.81
CA TYR A 119 -6.89 5.06 13.66
C TYR A 119 -5.72 5.10 12.66
N SER A 120 -6.05 5.35 11.39
CA SER A 120 -5.05 5.48 10.33
C SER A 120 -4.20 6.76 10.41
N TYR A 121 -4.71 7.85 11.02
CA TYR A 121 -4.02 9.16 11.04
C TYR A 121 -2.63 9.12 11.69
N PRO A 122 -2.43 8.50 12.87
CA PRO A 122 -1.10 8.33 13.44
C PRO A 122 -0.13 7.60 12.51
N VAL A 123 -0.61 6.54 11.85
CA VAL A 123 0.21 5.72 10.95
C VAL A 123 0.61 6.51 9.70
N GLU A 124 -0.33 7.25 9.10
CA GLU A 124 -0.06 8.15 7.97
C GLU A 124 0.93 9.25 8.36
N GLY A 125 0.75 9.86 9.55
CA GLY A 125 1.64 10.91 10.05
C GLY A 125 3.07 10.42 10.27
N GLU A 126 3.22 9.26 10.92
CA GLU A 126 4.52 8.60 11.12
C GLU A 126 5.18 8.22 9.79
N TRP A 127 4.41 7.65 8.86
CA TRP A 127 4.90 7.37 7.51
C TRP A 127 5.41 8.63 6.81
N LYS A 128 4.65 9.73 6.84
CA LYS A 128 5.05 10.99 6.20
C LYS A 128 6.32 11.58 6.80
N LYS A 129 6.43 11.61 8.13
CA LYS A 129 7.63 12.08 8.82
C LYS A 129 8.85 11.24 8.47
N TRP A 130 8.70 9.92 8.44
CA TRP A 130 9.77 9.01 8.04
C TRP A 130 10.15 9.16 6.56
N PHE A 131 9.15 9.35 5.69
CA PHE A 131 9.31 9.58 4.25
C PHE A 131 10.03 10.90 3.93
N TYR A 132 9.82 11.95 4.74
CA TYR A 132 10.46 13.26 4.60
C TYR A 132 11.69 13.44 5.51
N TYR A 133 12.17 12.38 6.18
CA TYR A 133 13.34 12.39 7.06
C TYR A 133 13.21 13.30 8.30
N ASP A 134 12.00 13.57 8.76
CA ASP A 134 11.76 14.23 10.05
C ASP A 134 12.00 13.26 11.22
N GLU A 135 11.82 11.96 10.99
CA GLU A 135 12.04 10.89 11.97
C GLU A 135 12.82 9.73 11.33
N ASN A 136 13.69 9.07 12.10
CA ASN A 136 14.54 7.96 11.60
C ASN A 136 13.87 6.59 11.70
N THR A 137 12.80 6.47 12.47
CA THR A 137 12.13 5.20 12.77
C THR A 137 10.67 5.26 12.34
N CYS A 138 10.14 4.10 11.93
CA CYS A 138 8.73 3.95 11.59
C CYS A 138 8.26 2.54 11.95
N ARG A 139 7.09 2.40 12.57
CA ARG A 139 6.43 1.11 12.86
C ARG A 139 6.15 0.30 11.60
N LEU A 140 5.96 0.99 10.46
CA LEU A 140 5.78 0.38 9.15
C LEU A 140 7.10 0.03 8.46
N SER A 141 8.28 0.28 9.04
CA SER A 141 9.52 -0.13 8.41
C SER A 141 9.57 -1.66 8.26
N GLY A 142 10.23 -2.17 7.22
CA GLY A 142 10.36 -3.62 7.01
C GLY A 142 11.06 -4.36 8.17
N GLU A 143 11.79 -3.64 9.03
CA GLU A 143 12.41 -4.19 10.24
C GLU A 143 11.40 -4.37 11.39
N ASN A 144 10.49 -3.40 11.56
CA ASN A 144 9.52 -3.40 12.67
C ASN A 144 8.24 -4.15 12.33
N LEU A 145 7.84 -4.12 11.06
CA LEU A 145 6.55 -4.63 10.61
C LEU A 145 6.28 -6.11 10.93
N PRO A 146 7.28 -7.03 10.86
CA PRO A 146 7.08 -8.43 11.24
C PRO A 146 6.51 -8.63 12.65
N LEU A 147 6.78 -7.70 13.58
CA LEU A 147 6.26 -7.76 14.96
C LEU A 147 4.74 -7.55 15.05
N PHE A 148 4.12 -7.04 13.99
CA PHE A 148 2.71 -6.64 13.97
C PHE A 148 1.85 -7.44 13.00
N ILE A 149 2.44 -8.31 12.17
CA ILE A 149 1.70 -9.16 11.24
C ILE A 149 0.90 -10.20 12.04
N LYS A 150 -0.41 -10.26 11.79
CA LYS A 150 -1.36 -11.14 12.50
C LYS A 150 -2.18 -11.93 11.51
N ASN A 151 -2.23 -13.26 11.68
CA ASN A 151 -3.05 -14.20 10.90
C ASN A 151 -3.21 -13.81 9.43
N THR A 152 -2.07 -13.72 8.74
CA THR A 152 -1.96 -13.27 7.35
C THR A 152 -1.53 -14.43 6.48
N GLU A 153 -2.22 -14.63 5.36
CA GLU A 153 -1.82 -15.58 4.33
C GLU A 153 -1.46 -14.81 3.06
N SER A 154 -0.44 -15.29 2.36
CA SER A 154 0.01 -14.65 1.13
C SER A 154 0.62 -15.64 0.15
N ASP A 155 0.30 -15.44 -1.14
CA ASP A 155 0.98 -16.11 -2.26
C ASP A 155 1.98 -15.18 -2.97
N LEU A 156 2.21 -13.99 -2.42
CA LEU A 156 3.05 -12.98 -3.05
C LEU A 156 4.50 -13.45 -3.12
N ILE A 157 5.11 -13.24 -4.28
CA ILE A 157 6.49 -13.61 -4.56
C ILE A 157 7.41 -12.48 -4.14
N ARG A 158 8.55 -12.84 -3.53
CA ARG A 158 9.60 -11.91 -3.13
C ARG A 158 10.10 -11.07 -4.30
N LEU A 159 10.14 -9.76 -4.08
CA LEU A 159 10.68 -8.81 -5.05
C LEU A 159 12.20 -8.73 -4.96
N THR A 160 12.83 -8.63 -6.13
CA THR A 160 14.29 -8.63 -6.32
C THR A 160 14.78 -7.43 -7.12
N THR A 161 13.98 -6.36 -7.21
CA THR A 161 14.37 -5.13 -7.92
C THR A 161 15.65 -4.55 -7.33
N GLU A 162 16.58 -4.18 -8.21
CA GLU A 162 17.89 -3.62 -7.83
C GLU A 162 18.11 -2.25 -8.47
N PHE A 163 18.88 -1.41 -7.78
CA PHE A 163 19.29 -0.10 -8.26
C PHE A 163 20.80 0.04 -8.13
N LEU A 164 21.47 0.29 -9.24
CA LEU A 164 22.91 0.44 -9.36
C LEU A 164 23.24 1.87 -9.73
N PHE A 165 24.06 2.52 -8.91
CA PHE A 165 24.54 3.87 -9.19
C PHE A 165 25.71 3.86 -10.16
N TYR A 166 25.73 4.83 -11.07
CA TYR A 166 26.92 5.17 -11.85
C TYR A 166 27.34 6.62 -11.58
N VAL A 167 28.65 6.86 -11.71
CA VAL A 167 29.21 8.20 -11.56
C VAL A 167 28.81 9.03 -12.79
N PRO A 168 28.05 10.13 -12.61
CA PRO A 168 27.65 10.97 -13.73
C PRO A 168 28.87 11.67 -14.35
N ASN A 169 28.80 11.95 -15.65
CA ASN A 169 29.82 12.77 -16.31
C ASN A 169 29.58 14.28 -16.04
N GLU A 170 30.46 15.14 -16.56
CA GLU A 170 30.38 16.59 -16.37
C GLU A 170 29.10 17.19 -16.98
N MET A 171 28.71 16.77 -18.19
CA MET A 171 27.49 17.24 -18.85
C MET A 171 26.23 16.84 -18.08
N ASP A 172 26.19 15.61 -17.55
CA ASP A 172 25.09 15.12 -16.71
C ASP A 172 24.94 15.98 -15.45
N THR A 173 26.08 16.38 -14.86
CA THR A 173 26.16 17.17 -13.64
C THR A 173 25.69 18.60 -13.87
N GLU A 174 26.14 19.23 -14.97
CA GLU A 174 25.69 20.56 -15.37
C GLU A 174 24.17 20.59 -15.60
N TYR A 175 23.64 19.60 -16.33
CA TYR A 175 22.21 19.49 -16.57
C TYR A 175 21.41 19.34 -15.26
N TYR A 176 21.89 18.52 -14.32
CA TYR A 176 21.22 18.32 -13.04
C TYR A 176 21.16 19.61 -12.21
N GLU A 177 22.27 20.35 -12.11
CA GLU A 177 22.30 21.60 -11.33
C GLU A 177 21.47 22.71 -11.99
N GLU A 178 21.48 22.83 -13.32
CA GLU A 178 20.62 23.79 -14.03
C GLU A 178 19.14 23.45 -13.83
N THR A 179 18.77 22.17 -14.01
CA THR A 179 17.40 21.70 -13.81
C THR A 179 16.93 21.95 -12.39
N LYS A 180 17.77 21.64 -11.40
CA LYS A 180 17.49 21.87 -9.98
C LYS A 180 17.23 23.34 -9.71
N LYS A 181 18.07 24.25 -10.24
CA LYS A 181 17.87 25.69 -10.09
C LYS A 181 16.51 26.15 -10.63
N ILE A 182 16.19 25.78 -11.87
CA ILE A 182 14.91 26.13 -12.53
C ILE A 182 13.71 25.64 -11.72
N ILE A 183 13.78 24.42 -11.19
CA ILE A 183 12.68 23.81 -10.44
C ILE A 183 12.50 24.48 -9.08
N PHE A 184 13.60 24.78 -8.37
CA PHE A 184 13.56 25.43 -7.06
C PHE A 184 13.12 26.89 -7.15
N GLU A 185 13.31 27.56 -8.29
CA GLU A 185 12.74 28.89 -8.54
C GLU A 185 11.22 28.86 -8.75
N LYS A 186 10.66 27.73 -9.21
CA LYS A 186 9.24 27.61 -9.58
C LYS A 186 8.37 26.97 -8.50
N PHE A 187 8.93 26.11 -7.67
CA PHE A 187 8.19 25.33 -6.69
C PHE A 187 8.85 25.44 -5.31
N ASP A 188 8.03 25.37 -4.26
CA ASP A 188 8.43 25.55 -2.86
C ASP A 188 8.12 24.33 -1.98
N THR A 189 7.31 23.38 -2.46
CA THR A 189 6.96 22.18 -1.71
C THR A 189 7.90 21.00 -2.04
N PRO A 190 8.40 20.25 -1.04
CA PRO A 190 9.28 19.09 -1.26
C PRO A 190 8.72 18.08 -2.27
N LYS A 191 7.41 17.80 -2.20
CA LYS A 191 6.75 16.86 -3.12
C LYS A 191 6.82 17.33 -4.58
N LEU A 192 6.56 18.61 -4.87
CA LEU A 192 6.64 19.13 -6.24
C LEU A 192 8.08 19.20 -6.71
N LEU A 193 9.01 19.61 -5.84
CA LEU A 193 10.45 19.65 -6.13
C LEU A 193 10.95 18.26 -6.57
N THR A 194 10.71 17.22 -5.77
CA THR A 194 11.16 15.86 -6.07
C THR A 194 10.50 15.30 -7.33
N ASN A 195 9.18 15.44 -7.47
CA ASN A 195 8.46 14.89 -8.63
C ASN A 195 8.88 15.56 -9.94
N MET A 196 9.05 16.88 -9.93
CA MET A 196 9.47 17.61 -11.13
C MET A 196 10.93 17.32 -11.46
N LEU A 197 11.82 17.31 -10.48
CA LEU A 197 13.25 17.02 -10.70
C LEU A 197 13.41 15.61 -11.26
N LEU A 198 12.72 14.63 -10.68
CA LEU A 198 12.72 13.25 -11.19
C LEU A 198 12.19 13.19 -12.63
N LYS A 199 11.09 13.87 -12.94
CA LYS A 199 10.52 13.89 -14.30
C LYS A 199 11.50 14.43 -15.34
N TYR A 200 12.15 15.56 -15.06
CA TYR A 200 13.10 16.17 -16.00
C TYR A 200 14.38 15.34 -16.14
N CYS A 201 14.89 14.78 -15.04
CA CYS A 201 16.03 13.89 -15.06
C CYS A 201 15.72 12.60 -15.83
N ASN A 202 14.60 11.92 -15.54
CA ASN A 202 14.18 10.71 -16.25
C ASN A 202 14.14 10.93 -17.77
N LYS A 203 13.53 12.04 -18.20
CA LYS A 203 13.46 12.40 -19.62
C LYS A 203 14.85 12.57 -20.24
N HIS A 204 15.78 13.21 -19.54
CA HIS A 204 17.14 13.46 -20.04
C HIS A 204 17.96 12.17 -20.12
N PHE A 205 17.89 11.32 -19.09
CA PHE A 205 18.66 10.07 -19.01
C PHE A 205 17.98 8.89 -19.70
N GLY A 206 16.79 9.08 -20.29
CA GLY A 206 16.03 8.01 -20.93
C GLY A 206 15.57 6.92 -19.95
N LEU A 207 15.30 7.30 -18.70
CA LEU A 207 14.85 6.40 -17.64
C LEU A 207 13.33 6.49 -17.48
N ASP A 208 12.72 5.37 -17.10
CA ASP A 208 11.31 5.29 -16.70
C ASP A 208 11.26 4.67 -15.31
N ILE A 209 11.55 5.49 -14.30
CA ILE A 209 11.58 5.08 -12.89
C ILE A 209 10.81 6.04 -11.99
N ASP A 210 10.02 5.48 -11.10
CA ASP A 210 9.22 6.16 -10.09
C ASP A 210 9.29 5.44 -8.73
N PHE A 211 8.45 5.87 -7.78
CA PHE A 211 8.38 5.30 -6.43
C PHE A 211 7.75 3.89 -6.36
N ASP A 212 7.25 3.38 -7.49
CA ASP A 212 6.64 2.05 -7.61
C ASP A 212 7.51 1.09 -8.47
N SER A 213 8.67 1.56 -8.96
CA SER A 213 9.65 0.76 -9.72
C SER A 213 10.07 -0.54 -9.03
N TYR A 214 10.01 -0.57 -7.69
CA TYR A 214 10.30 -1.76 -6.88
C TYR A 214 9.44 -2.99 -7.23
N LEU A 215 8.25 -2.79 -7.80
CA LEU A 215 7.34 -3.87 -8.22
C LEU A 215 7.78 -4.59 -9.51
N SER A 216 8.81 -4.10 -10.20
CA SER A 216 9.13 -4.56 -11.56
C SER A 216 10.03 -5.81 -11.66
N ASN A 217 10.74 -6.19 -10.58
CA ASN A 217 11.78 -7.23 -10.58
C ASN A 217 12.89 -7.02 -11.62
N LYS A 218 13.24 -5.75 -11.88
CA LYS A 218 14.29 -5.37 -12.82
C LYS A 218 15.49 -4.78 -12.09
N SER A 219 16.64 -4.76 -12.75
CA SER A 219 17.80 -3.97 -12.31
C SER A 219 17.85 -2.65 -13.07
N TYR A 220 17.84 -1.53 -12.35
CA TYR A 220 17.96 -0.19 -12.90
C TYR A 220 19.37 0.37 -12.71
N LYS A 221 19.90 1.03 -13.73
CA LYS A 221 21.12 1.83 -13.63
C LYS A 221 20.74 3.30 -13.61
N VAL A 222 21.12 4.02 -12.55
CA VAL A 222 20.73 5.42 -12.33
C VAL A 222 21.94 6.27 -11.99
N PRO A 223 21.99 7.54 -12.41
CA PRO A 223 23.11 8.41 -12.06
C PRO A 223 23.06 8.74 -10.57
N ASP A 224 24.22 8.90 -9.96
CA ASP A 224 24.38 9.15 -8.53
C ASP A 224 24.07 10.61 -8.11
N PHE A 225 22.85 11.07 -8.43
CA PHE A 225 22.33 12.37 -8.02
C PHE A 225 21.39 12.26 -6.82
N GLY A 226 21.25 13.36 -6.07
CA GLY A 226 20.40 13.42 -4.87
C GLY A 226 18.96 12.93 -5.09
N VAL A 227 18.32 13.31 -6.20
CA VAL A 227 16.95 12.86 -6.52
C VAL A 227 16.86 11.34 -6.72
N TYR A 228 17.86 10.72 -7.34
CA TYR A 228 17.90 9.27 -7.55
C TYR A 228 18.30 8.54 -6.28
N ARG A 229 19.23 9.07 -5.48
CA ARG A 229 19.53 8.53 -4.14
C ARG A 229 18.26 8.42 -3.29
N TYR A 230 17.48 9.50 -3.24
CA TYR A 230 16.18 9.54 -2.57
C TYR A 230 15.21 8.51 -3.15
N LEU A 231 15.03 8.47 -4.46
CA LEU A 231 14.15 7.50 -5.13
C LEU A 231 14.52 6.05 -4.83
N VAL A 232 15.81 5.72 -4.89
CA VAL A 232 16.33 4.37 -4.65
C VAL A 232 16.10 3.96 -3.21
N GLU A 233 16.35 4.85 -2.25
CA GLU A 233 16.08 4.57 -0.85
C GLU A 233 14.59 4.31 -0.61
N GLU A 234 13.71 5.12 -1.19
CA GLU A 234 12.27 4.94 -1.05
C GLU A 234 11.76 3.64 -1.69
N ASN A 235 12.26 3.28 -2.87
CA ASN A 235 11.94 2.00 -3.49
C ASN A 235 12.42 0.83 -2.62
N LYS A 236 13.62 0.91 -2.02
CA LYS A 236 14.12 -0.11 -1.09
C LYS A 236 13.25 -0.22 0.16
N ARG A 237 12.83 0.90 0.76
CA ARG A 237 11.92 0.93 1.91
C ARG A 237 10.60 0.23 1.59
N ARG A 238 9.96 0.58 0.46
CA ARG A 238 8.69 -0.03 0.00
C ARG A 238 8.84 -1.51 -0.32
N MET A 239 9.94 -1.88 -0.99
CA MET A 239 10.25 -3.28 -1.29
C MET A 239 10.43 -4.12 -0.02
N ASN A 240 11.13 -3.58 0.98
CA ASN A 240 11.31 -4.26 2.26
C ASN A 240 9.97 -4.49 2.95
N ILE A 241 9.06 -3.51 2.92
CA ILE A 241 7.71 -3.64 3.46
C ILE A 241 6.91 -4.71 2.72
N TYR A 242 6.89 -4.67 1.39
CA TYR A 242 6.23 -5.67 0.55
C TYR A 242 6.74 -7.07 0.90
N ASN A 243 8.07 -7.22 0.98
CA ASN A 243 8.71 -8.51 1.21
C ASN A 243 8.38 -9.09 2.59
N CYS A 244 7.98 -8.29 3.59
CA CYS A 244 7.48 -8.84 4.86
C CYS A 244 6.20 -9.68 4.72
N PHE A 245 5.45 -9.54 3.62
CA PHE A 245 4.19 -10.24 3.38
C PHE A 245 4.28 -11.26 2.25
N THR A 246 5.47 -11.68 1.85
CA THR A 246 5.62 -12.76 0.87
C THR A 246 5.42 -14.11 1.54
N HIS A 247 5.03 -15.13 0.78
CA HIS A 247 4.83 -16.48 1.30
C HIS A 247 6.01 -17.00 2.14
N GLU A 248 7.24 -16.66 1.75
CA GLU A 248 8.48 -17.07 2.43
C GLU A 248 8.70 -16.45 3.82
N ASN A 249 8.07 -15.31 4.11
CA ASN A 249 8.33 -14.50 5.31
C ASN A 249 7.14 -14.46 6.30
N LEU A 250 6.04 -15.15 5.99
CA LEU A 250 4.86 -15.31 6.84
C LEU A 250 4.84 -16.68 7.51
#